data_AF-A0AAU9NMD8-F1
#
_entry.id   AF-A0AAU9NMD8-F1
#
_cell.length_a   1.000
_cell.length_b   1.000
_cell.length_c   1.000
_cell.angle_alpha   90.00
_cell.angle_beta   90.00
_cell.angle_gamma   90.00
#
_symmetry.space_group_name_H-M   'P 1'
#
loop_
_entity.id
_entity.type
_entity.pdbx_description
1 polymer ?
#
loop_
_entity_poly.entity_id
_entity_poly.type
_entity_poly.pdbx_seq_one_letter_code
_entity_poly.pdbx_strand_id
1 'polypeptide(L)'
;MASSGYSQSSALHLVISSITFSFLKPIEVGSIAAYWGQHTDEGTLAAACATGNYKFIMIAFLTTFGSGQTPVLNLAGHCDPASSCSGLSSDIQSCQNQGIKMFLSLGGAVGSYSLSSSEDAQQVSDYLWNTFLGGQSNSRPLGDAVLDGIDFDIESGSGQFWPDLARALAAHKSEKKVYLSAAPQCPIPGFSNPDWLIRLRLGAVL
;
A
#
# COMPACT_ATOMS: atom_id res chain seq x y z
N MET A 1 42.51 71.75 -5.39
CA MET A 1 42.78 70.47 -6.08
C MET A 1 42.12 69.37 -5.27
N ALA A 2 40.95 68.91 -5.73
CA ALA A 2 40.14 67.92 -5.04
C ALA A 2 40.51 66.50 -5.49
N SER A 3 40.42 65.58 -4.54
CA SER A 3 40.79 64.16 -4.60
C SER A 3 39.88 63.32 -5.49
N SER A 4 40.44 62.30 -6.12
CA SER A 4 39.72 61.25 -6.84
C SER A 4 39.75 59.95 -6.04
N GLY A 5 38.63 59.59 -5.41
CA GLY A 5 38.41 58.25 -4.84
C GLY A 5 37.57 57.42 -5.81
N TYR A 6 38.10 56.29 -6.29
CA TYR A 6 37.36 55.34 -7.13
C TYR A 6 36.53 54.39 -6.24
N SER A 7 35.23 54.36 -6.49
CA SER A 7 34.24 53.49 -5.84
C SER A 7 34.31 52.07 -6.42
N GLN A 8 34.75 51.10 -5.60
CA GLN A 8 34.55 49.67 -5.85
C GLN A 8 33.26 49.21 -5.17
N SER A 9 32.13 49.20 -5.87
CA SER A 9 30.91 48.55 -5.34
C SER A 9 29.89 48.23 -6.44
N SER A 10 30.15 47.20 -7.25
CA SER A 10 29.11 46.68 -8.16
C SER A 10 29.25 45.20 -8.55
N ALA A 11 30.43 44.57 -8.35
CA ALA A 11 30.59 43.14 -8.67
C ALA A 11 30.12 42.19 -7.55
N LEU A 12 30.01 42.66 -6.30
CA LEU A 12 29.71 41.81 -5.15
C LEU A 12 28.22 41.42 -5.03
N HIS A 13 27.32 42.19 -5.65
CA HIS A 13 25.88 41.96 -5.51
C HIS A 13 25.32 40.86 -6.43
N LEU A 14 26.00 40.50 -7.52
CA LEU A 14 25.50 39.46 -8.43
C LEU A 14 25.74 38.03 -7.93
N VAL A 15 26.78 37.79 -7.12
CA VAL A 15 27.11 36.44 -6.62
C VAL A 15 26.20 36.02 -5.47
N ILE A 16 25.67 36.99 -4.71
CA ILE A 16 24.82 36.72 -3.54
C ILE A 16 23.39 36.31 -3.97
N SER A 17 22.92 36.72 -5.16
CA SER A 17 21.59 36.34 -5.66
C SER A 17 21.49 34.89 -6.15
N SER A 18 22.61 34.22 -6.42
CA SER A 18 22.63 32.84 -6.95
C SER A 18 22.72 31.75 -5.87
N ILE A 19 22.91 32.14 -4.59
CA ILE A 19 23.14 31.19 -3.48
C ILE A 19 21.89 30.98 -2.60
N THR A 20 20.81 31.75 -2.79
CA THR A 20 19.66 31.71 -1.87
C THR A 20 18.56 30.71 -2.22
N PHE A 21 18.67 29.93 -3.31
CA PHE A 21 17.64 28.93 -3.67
C PHE A 21 17.91 27.50 -3.18
N SER A 22 19.07 27.21 -2.59
CA SER A 22 19.47 25.83 -2.25
C SER A 22 19.15 25.37 -0.82
N PHE A 23 18.36 26.12 -0.04
CA PHE A 23 18.03 25.77 1.36
C PHE A 23 16.55 25.64 1.68
N LEU A 24 15.67 25.57 0.68
CA LEU A 24 14.31 25.10 0.91
C LEU A 24 14.34 23.57 0.91
N LYS A 25 14.39 22.95 2.10
CA LYS A 25 13.99 21.56 2.23
C LYS A 25 12.55 21.47 1.68
N PRO A 26 12.24 20.56 0.74
CA PRO A 26 10.86 20.31 0.37
C PRO A 26 10.07 20.06 1.66
N ILE A 27 8.96 20.75 1.82
CA ILE A 27 7.98 20.36 2.82
C ILE A 27 7.53 18.96 2.39
N GLU A 28 7.91 17.93 3.14
CA GLU A 28 7.29 16.61 2.98
C GLU A 28 5.84 16.74 3.42
N VAL A 29 4.97 17.00 2.46
CA VAL A 29 3.54 16.87 2.65
C VAL A 29 3.29 15.39 2.93
N GLY A 30 2.72 15.10 4.10
CA GLY A 30 2.34 13.74 4.47
C GLY A 30 1.45 13.11 3.40
N SER A 31 1.59 11.80 3.21
CA SER A 31 0.72 11.05 2.30
C SER A 31 -0.52 10.58 3.05
N ILE A 32 -1.68 10.61 2.38
CA ILE A 32 -2.93 10.08 2.95
C ILE A 32 -3.16 8.68 2.38
N ALA A 33 -3.44 7.73 3.28
CA ALA A 33 -3.91 6.41 2.94
C ALA A 33 -5.36 6.23 3.37
N ALA A 34 -6.13 5.44 2.62
CA ALA A 34 -7.52 5.15 2.94
C ALA A 34 -7.88 3.69 2.64
N TYR A 35 -8.76 3.13 3.45
CA TYR A 35 -9.44 1.88 3.12
C TYR A 35 -10.65 2.17 2.24
N TRP A 36 -10.95 1.26 1.32
CA TRP A 36 -12.13 1.28 0.46
C TRP A 36 -12.67 -0.14 0.26
N GLY A 37 -13.99 -0.31 0.26
CA GLY A 37 -14.65 -1.54 -0.15
C GLY A 37 -15.59 -2.16 0.88
N GLN A 38 -15.84 -1.51 2.02
CA GLN A 38 -16.65 -2.08 3.10
C GLN A 38 -18.01 -1.38 3.30
N HIS A 39 -18.31 -0.30 2.57
CA HIS A 39 -19.57 0.44 2.69
C HIS A 39 -20.08 0.93 1.33
N THR A 40 -21.32 0.64 0.96
CA THR A 40 -21.86 1.01 -0.37
C THR A 40 -22.00 2.51 -0.60
N ASP A 41 -22.09 3.31 0.46
CA ASP A 41 -22.20 4.77 0.40
C ASP A 41 -20.84 5.49 0.36
N GLU A 42 -19.72 4.75 0.38
CA GLU A 42 -18.37 5.31 0.24
C GLU A 42 -18.02 5.73 -1.20
N GLY A 43 -18.92 5.46 -2.16
CA GLY A 43 -18.74 5.76 -3.57
C GLY A 43 -17.89 4.73 -4.32
N THR A 44 -17.70 4.93 -5.62
CA THR A 44 -16.88 4.03 -6.45
C THR A 44 -15.39 4.24 -6.18
N LEU A 45 -14.58 3.23 -6.49
CA LEU A 45 -13.13 3.32 -6.37
C LEU A 45 -12.57 4.46 -7.25
N ALA A 46 -13.06 4.59 -8.49
CA ALA A 46 -12.69 5.71 -9.36
C ALA A 46 -13.03 7.08 -8.74
N ALA A 47 -14.17 7.22 -8.07
CA ALA A 47 -14.57 8.48 -7.42
C ALA A 47 -13.64 8.81 -6.24
N ALA A 48 -13.26 7.81 -5.43
CA ALA A 48 -12.28 7.99 -4.36
C ALA A 48 -10.94 8.49 -4.91
N CYS A 49 -10.45 7.91 -6.00
CA CYS A 49 -9.20 8.33 -6.65
C CYS A 49 -9.28 9.74 -7.24
N ALA A 50 -10.41 10.09 -7.85
CA ALA A 50 -10.63 11.41 -8.46
C ALA A 50 -10.66 12.56 -7.44
N THR A 51 -10.79 12.28 -6.14
CA THR A 51 -10.67 13.31 -5.09
C THR A 51 -9.29 13.98 -5.07
N GLY A 52 -8.25 13.29 -5.54
CA GLY A 52 -6.86 13.76 -5.46
C GLY A 52 -6.27 13.76 -4.04
N ASN A 53 -7.00 13.27 -3.05
CA ASN A 53 -6.57 13.31 -1.65
C ASN A 53 -5.63 12.17 -1.26
N TYR A 54 -5.75 11.01 -1.91
CA TYR A 54 -5.08 9.78 -1.48
C TYR A 54 -3.81 9.49 -2.28
N LYS A 55 -2.79 8.97 -1.61
CA LYS A 55 -1.59 8.39 -2.21
C LYS A 55 -1.57 6.86 -2.15
N PHE A 56 -2.31 6.30 -1.21
CA PHE A 56 -2.45 4.87 -1.01
C PHE A 56 -3.93 4.55 -0.80
N ILE A 57 -4.42 3.51 -1.46
CA ILE A 57 -5.76 2.98 -1.19
C ILE A 57 -5.65 1.48 -0.97
N MET A 58 -6.19 1.02 0.17
CA MET A 58 -6.28 -0.37 0.58
C MET A 58 -7.67 -0.90 0.23
N ILE A 59 -7.74 -1.77 -0.77
CA ILE A 59 -8.96 -2.50 -1.15
C ILE A 59 -9.20 -3.56 -0.08
N ALA A 60 -10.25 -3.36 0.71
CA ALA A 60 -10.55 -4.09 1.92
C ALA A 60 -11.81 -4.96 1.71
N PHE A 61 -11.80 -6.27 1.98
CA PHE A 61 -10.72 -7.10 2.54
C PHE A 61 -10.71 -8.52 1.94
N LEU A 62 -9.53 -9.16 1.96
CA LEU A 62 -9.46 -10.62 1.93
C LEU A 62 -9.71 -11.16 3.35
N THR A 63 -10.97 -11.53 3.62
CA THR A 63 -11.47 -11.84 4.97
C THR A 63 -11.24 -13.31 5.37
N THR A 64 -10.95 -14.19 4.42
CA THR A 64 -10.69 -15.60 4.69
C THR A 64 -9.49 -16.06 3.90
N PHE A 65 -8.52 -16.72 4.55
CA PHE A 65 -7.34 -17.32 3.91
C PHE A 65 -6.52 -18.14 4.92
N GLY A 66 -5.58 -18.94 4.40
CA GLY A 66 -4.64 -19.74 5.20
C GLY A 66 -5.30 -20.94 5.90
N SER A 67 -4.47 -21.80 6.49
CA SER A 67 -4.89 -23.03 7.18
C SER A 67 -5.75 -23.96 6.31
N GLY A 68 -5.44 -24.03 5.01
CA GLY A 68 -6.16 -24.87 4.03
C GLY A 68 -7.54 -24.34 3.59
N GLN A 69 -7.91 -23.13 4.01
CA GLN A 69 -9.18 -22.51 3.61
C GLN A 69 -9.13 -22.00 2.16
N THR A 70 -10.27 -22.02 1.48
CA THR A 70 -10.44 -21.28 0.22
C THR A 70 -10.50 -19.79 0.52
N PRO A 71 -9.63 -18.96 -0.11
CA PRO A 71 -9.65 -17.53 0.19
C PRO A 71 -10.94 -16.84 -0.25
N VAL A 72 -11.39 -15.86 0.55
CA VAL A 72 -12.61 -15.08 0.28
C VAL A 72 -12.27 -13.59 0.30
N LEU A 73 -12.56 -12.93 -0.83
CA LEU A 73 -12.60 -11.48 -0.94
C LEU A 73 -14.01 -11.00 -0.60
N ASN A 74 -14.13 -9.96 0.22
CA ASN A 74 -15.40 -9.31 0.54
C ASN A 74 -15.28 -7.81 0.22
N LEU A 75 -16.14 -7.32 -0.68
CA LEU A 75 -16.24 -5.90 -1.04
C LEU A 75 -17.64 -5.35 -0.74
N ALA A 76 -18.24 -5.84 0.36
CA ALA A 76 -19.60 -5.51 0.78
C ALA A 76 -20.60 -5.57 -0.38
N GLY A 77 -21.27 -4.45 -0.69
CA GLY A 77 -22.24 -4.35 -1.77
C GLY A 77 -21.71 -3.77 -3.08
N HIS A 78 -20.39 -3.55 -3.24
CA HIS A 78 -19.84 -2.95 -4.46
C HIS A 78 -19.87 -3.91 -5.65
N CYS A 79 -19.61 -5.19 -5.39
CA CYS A 79 -19.68 -6.27 -6.36
C CYS A 79 -19.66 -7.61 -5.61
N ASP A 80 -19.99 -8.69 -6.31
CA ASP A 80 -19.88 -10.05 -5.76
C ASP A 80 -18.61 -10.73 -6.32
N PRO A 81 -17.55 -10.91 -5.51
CA PRO A 81 -16.33 -11.56 -5.94
C PRO A 81 -16.50 -13.03 -6.34
N ALA A 82 -17.57 -13.71 -5.89
CA ALA A 82 -17.86 -15.09 -6.26
C ALA A 82 -18.34 -15.22 -7.72
N SER A 83 -18.89 -14.14 -8.30
CA SER A 83 -19.26 -14.07 -9.71
C SER A 83 -18.16 -13.39 -10.54
N SER A 84 -17.87 -12.11 -10.28
CA SER A 84 -16.67 -11.38 -10.71
C SER A 84 -16.76 -9.92 -10.26
N CYS A 85 -15.63 -9.34 -9.84
CA CYS A 85 -15.46 -7.89 -9.63
C CYS A 85 -14.52 -7.28 -10.69
N SER A 86 -14.40 -7.90 -11.87
CA SER A 86 -13.47 -7.50 -12.93
C SER A 86 -13.65 -6.06 -13.42
N GLY A 87 -14.84 -5.47 -13.26
CA GLY A 87 -15.09 -4.05 -13.55
C GLY A 87 -14.21 -3.09 -12.73
N LEU A 88 -13.70 -3.52 -11.56
CA LEU A 88 -12.76 -2.72 -10.78
C LEU A 88 -11.37 -2.63 -11.41
N SER A 89 -11.04 -3.48 -12.39
CA SER A 89 -9.72 -3.47 -13.04
C SER A 89 -9.41 -2.11 -13.68
N SER A 90 -10.37 -1.49 -14.36
CA SER A 90 -10.19 -0.18 -14.99
C SER A 90 -10.05 0.93 -13.96
N ASP A 91 -10.79 0.85 -12.84
CA ASP A 91 -10.73 1.81 -11.75
C ASP A 91 -9.35 1.76 -11.09
N ILE A 92 -8.86 0.56 -10.76
CA ILE A 92 -7.52 0.35 -10.19
C ILE A 92 -6.44 0.95 -11.10
N GLN A 93 -6.47 0.64 -12.40
CA GLN A 93 -5.49 1.17 -13.36
C GLN A 93 -5.59 2.71 -13.50
N SER A 94 -6.80 3.26 -13.47
CA SER A 94 -7.02 4.71 -13.47
C SER A 94 -6.41 5.39 -12.23
N CYS A 95 -6.59 4.80 -11.04
CA CYS A 95 -5.95 5.28 -9.81
C CYS A 95 -4.42 5.21 -9.90
N GLN A 96 -3.88 4.10 -10.42
CA GLN A 96 -2.43 3.93 -10.61
C GLN A 96 -1.85 4.95 -11.58
N ASN A 97 -2.56 5.28 -12.66
CA ASN A 97 -2.15 6.32 -13.62
C ASN A 97 -2.14 7.72 -13.00
N GLN A 98 -2.90 7.94 -11.92
CA GLN A 98 -2.88 9.17 -11.11
C GLN A 98 -1.77 9.15 -10.04
N GLY A 99 -0.94 8.11 -10.00
CA GLY A 99 0.14 7.95 -9.04
C GLY A 99 -0.31 7.43 -7.66
N ILE A 100 -1.55 6.96 -7.53
CA ILE A 100 -2.06 6.31 -6.32
C ILE A 100 -1.60 4.86 -6.30
N LYS A 101 -1.09 4.40 -5.17
CA LYS A 101 -0.70 2.99 -4.99
C LYS A 101 -1.89 2.20 -4.46
N MET A 102 -2.18 1.09 -5.14
CA MET A 102 -3.34 0.26 -4.87
C MET A 102 -2.91 -1.02 -4.14
N PHE A 103 -3.47 -1.28 -2.97
CA PHE A 103 -3.14 -2.43 -2.13
C PHE A 103 -4.36 -3.33 -1.99
N LEU A 104 -4.14 -4.64 -1.82
CA LEU A 104 -5.13 -5.52 -1.21
C LEU A 104 -4.85 -5.58 0.28
N SER A 105 -5.85 -5.37 1.12
CA SER A 105 -5.72 -5.57 2.57
C SER A 105 -6.21 -6.95 2.99
N LEU A 106 -5.41 -7.62 3.81
CA LEU A 106 -5.68 -8.93 4.38
C LEU A 106 -6.24 -8.76 5.79
N GLY A 107 -7.30 -9.51 6.10
CA GLY A 107 -7.84 -9.60 7.45
C GLY A 107 -9.03 -8.67 7.67
N GLY A 108 -8.82 -7.64 8.50
CA GLY A 108 -9.87 -6.77 9.04
C GLY A 108 -10.54 -7.34 10.29
N ALA A 109 -11.38 -6.53 10.95
CA ALA A 109 -12.02 -6.84 12.22
C ALA A 109 -12.90 -8.10 12.22
N VAL A 110 -13.45 -8.49 11.06
CA VAL A 110 -14.32 -9.67 10.91
C VAL A 110 -13.81 -10.55 9.77
N GLY A 111 -13.50 -11.81 10.08
CA GLY A 111 -13.01 -12.77 9.10
C GLY A 111 -12.59 -14.10 9.74
N SER A 112 -12.02 -14.98 8.92
CA SER A 112 -11.44 -16.25 9.35
C SER A 112 -10.09 -16.47 8.68
N TYR A 113 -9.03 -16.04 9.36
CA TYR A 113 -7.68 -16.08 8.81
C TYR A 113 -6.67 -16.48 9.87
N SER A 114 -5.82 -17.44 9.50
CA SER A 114 -4.68 -17.88 10.30
C SER A 114 -3.70 -18.61 9.40
N LEU A 115 -2.43 -18.55 9.76
CA LEU A 115 -1.39 -19.34 9.11
C LEU A 115 -1.03 -20.51 10.03
N SER A 116 -0.95 -21.72 9.48
CA SER A 116 -0.67 -22.94 10.24
C SER A 116 0.79 -23.39 10.21
N SER A 117 1.56 -22.92 9.22
CA SER A 117 3.00 -23.18 9.10
C SER A 117 3.67 -22.18 8.14
N SER A 118 5.00 -22.22 8.04
CA SER A 118 5.73 -21.44 7.03
C SER A 118 5.39 -21.88 5.59
N GLU A 119 5.07 -23.15 5.37
CA GLU A 119 4.61 -23.66 4.07
C GLU A 119 3.20 -23.15 3.74
N ASP A 120 2.31 -23.05 4.71
CA ASP A 120 0.99 -22.42 4.53
C ASP A 120 1.16 -20.93 4.20
N ALA A 121 2.08 -20.22 4.86
CA ALA A 121 2.43 -18.85 4.51
C ALA A 121 2.96 -18.71 3.07
N GLN A 122 3.76 -19.66 2.60
CA GLN A 122 4.21 -19.71 1.20
C GLN A 122 3.04 -19.93 0.24
N GLN A 123 2.13 -20.86 0.55
CA GLN A 123 0.94 -21.12 -0.28
C GLN A 123 0.03 -19.89 -0.38
N VAL A 124 -0.19 -19.18 0.72
CA VAL A 124 -0.94 -17.92 0.71
C VAL A 124 -0.19 -16.86 -0.11
N SER A 125 1.14 -16.75 0.02
CA SER A 125 1.95 -15.85 -0.81
C SER A 125 1.78 -16.12 -2.30
N ASP A 126 1.84 -17.39 -2.71
CA ASP A 126 1.69 -17.79 -4.11
C ASP A 126 0.29 -17.50 -4.64
N TYR A 127 -0.74 -17.72 -3.81
CA TYR A 127 -2.12 -17.35 -4.14
C TYR A 127 -2.25 -15.84 -4.37
N LEU A 128 -1.74 -15.01 -3.44
CA LEU A 128 -1.79 -13.55 -3.55
C LEU A 128 -1.03 -13.05 -4.78
N TRP A 129 0.14 -13.64 -5.03
CA TRP A 129 0.97 -13.31 -6.18
C TRP A 129 0.25 -13.55 -7.51
N ASN A 130 -0.33 -14.74 -7.66
CA ASN A 130 -1.00 -15.16 -8.89
C ASN A 130 -2.36 -14.50 -9.11
N THR A 131 -3.05 -14.13 -8.03
CA THR A 131 -4.43 -13.65 -8.09
C THR A 131 -4.54 -12.13 -8.13
N PHE A 132 -3.64 -11.40 -7.45
CA PHE A 132 -3.76 -9.95 -7.26
C PHE A 132 -2.50 -9.16 -7.65
N LEU A 133 -1.33 -9.80 -7.65
CA LEU A 133 -0.06 -9.17 -8.02
C LEU A 133 0.38 -9.64 -9.42
N GLY A 134 1.70 -9.72 -9.65
CA GLY A 134 2.29 -9.92 -10.98
C GLY A 134 2.34 -11.36 -11.47
N GLY A 135 1.79 -12.33 -10.72
CA GLY A 135 1.65 -13.70 -11.18
C GLY A 135 0.47 -13.88 -12.13
N GLN A 136 0.15 -15.14 -12.45
CA GLN A 136 -0.88 -15.49 -13.43
C GLN A 136 -1.89 -16.45 -12.82
N SER A 137 -3.18 -16.21 -13.10
CA SER A 137 -4.29 -17.07 -12.70
C SER A 137 -5.36 -17.03 -13.80
N ASN A 138 -6.06 -18.16 -14.00
CA ASN A 138 -7.19 -18.23 -14.91
C ASN A 138 -8.42 -17.44 -14.42
N SER A 139 -8.45 -17.11 -13.13
CA SER A 139 -9.51 -16.32 -12.52
C SER A 139 -8.91 -15.33 -11.53
N ARG A 140 -9.06 -14.04 -11.82
CA ARG A 140 -8.64 -12.94 -10.96
C ARG A 140 -9.90 -12.15 -10.57
N PRO A 141 -10.28 -12.10 -9.28
CA PRO A 141 -11.54 -11.48 -8.84
C PRO A 141 -11.65 -10.00 -9.24
N LEU A 142 -10.53 -9.27 -9.25
CA LEU A 142 -10.45 -7.85 -9.63
C LEU A 142 -10.07 -7.64 -11.10
N GLY A 143 -10.11 -8.69 -11.93
CA GLY A 143 -9.66 -8.66 -13.32
C GLY A 143 -8.14 -8.61 -13.47
N ASP A 144 -7.68 -8.06 -14.59
CA ASP A 144 -6.28 -8.12 -15.02
C ASP A 144 -5.39 -7.07 -14.34
N ALA A 145 -5.97 -6.19 -13.51
CA ALA A 145 -5.20 -5.22 -12.75
C ALA A 145 -4.20 -5.92 -11.81
N VAL A 146 -2.99 -5.37 -11.79
CA VAL A 146 -1.90 -5.80 -10.92
C VAL A 146 -1.74 -4.76 -9.82
N LEU A 147 -2.09 -5.15 -8.59
CA LEU A 147 -1.96 -4.27 -7.43
C LEU A 147 -0.48 -3.95 -7.14
N ASP A 148 -0.25 -2.83 -6.45
CA ASP A 148 1.07 -2.38 -6.05
C ASP A 148 1.59 -3.12 -4.81
N GLY A 149 0.71 -3.62 -3.96
CA GLY A 149 1.13 -4.21 -2.69
C GLY A 149 0.07 -4.96 -1.92
N ILE A 150 0.52 -5.47 -0.77
CA ILE A 150 -0.30 -6.18 0.21
C ILE A 150 -0.21 -5.44 1.54
N ASP A 151 -1.38 -5.17 2.11
CA ASP A 151 -1.54 -4.56 3.41
C ASP A 151 -1.96 -5.62 4.43
N PHE A 152 -1.34 -5.60 5.61
CA PHE A 152 -1.57 -6.55 6.70
C PHE A 152 -2.38 -5.90 7.81
N ASP A 153 -3.72 -5.99 7.72
CA ASP A 153 -4.65 -5.56 8.76
C ASP A 153 -5.07 -6.77 9.62
N ILE A 154 -4.10 -7.30 10.36
CA ILE A 154 -4.25 -8.54 11.11
C ILE A 154 -4.73 -8.25 12.53
N GLU A 155 -6.05 -8.25 12.71
CA GLU A 155 -6.70 -7.95 13.98
C GLU A 155 -6.98 -9.19 14.85
N SER A 156 -6.89 -10.40 14.28
CA SER A 156 -7.17 -11.66 14.97
C SER A 156 -6.29 -12.83 14.48
N GLY A 157 -6.57 -14.06 14.95
CA GLY A 157 -5.86 -15.28 14.54
C GLY A 157 -4.71 -15.69 15.47
N SER A 158 -3.81 -16.55 14.97
CA SER A 158 -2.75 -17.18 15.79
C SER A 158 -1.58 -16.27 16.15
N GLY A 159 -1.44 -15.12 15.48
CA GLY A 159 -0.26 -14.24 15.60
C GLY A 159 1.04 -14.84 15.03
N GLN A 160 0.98 -16.01 14.39
CA GLN A 160 2.15 -16.77 13.91
C GLN A 160 2.30 -16.68 12.38
N PHE A 161 3.53 -16.91 11.90
CA PHE A 161 3.93 -17.04 10.49
C PHE A 161 3.65 -15.85 9.55
N TRP A 162 3.02 -14.77 10.00
CA TRP A 162 2.97 -13.49 9.28
C TRP A 162 4.33 -13.02 8.75
N PRO A 163 5.46 -13.21 9.48
CA PRO A 163 6.76 -12.82 8.96
C PRO A 163 7.23 -13.69 7.80
N ASP A 164 6.84 -14.97 7.79
CA ASP A 164 7.11 -15.88 6.68
C ASP A 164 6.32 -15.45 5.45
N LEU A 165 5.04 -15.08 5.61
CA LEU A 165 4.21 -14.57 4.52
C LEU A 165 4.80 -13.28 3.92
N ALA A 166 5.18 -12.30 4.76
CA ALA A 166 5.80 -11.06 4.29
C ALA A 166 7.13 -11.32 3.54
N ARG A 167 7.97 -12.23 4.05
CA ARG A 167 9.21 -12.64 3.37
C ARG A 167 8.93 -13.34 2.04
N ALA A 168 7.97 -14.25 2.01
CA ALA A 168 7.58 -14.97 0.80
C ALA A 168 7.05 -14.01 -0.27
N LEU A 169 6.23 -13.02 0.11
CA LEU A 169 5.73 -11.99 -0.80
C LEU A 169 6.88 -11.13 -1.37
N ALA A 170 7.82 -10.73 -0.52
CA ALA A 170 8.99 -9.96 -0.94
C ALA A 170 9.98 -10.75 -1.81
N ALA A 171 9.94 -12.09 -1.77
CA ALA A 171 10.83 -12.96 -2.52
C ALA A 171 10.37 -13.19 -3.98
N HIS A 172 9.12 -12.84 -4.32
CA HIS A 172 8.64 -12.96 -5.70
C HIS A 172 9.43 -12.04 -6.63
N LYS A 173 9.95 -12.61 -7.72
CA LYS A 173 10.69 -11.87 -8.73
C LYS A 173 9.71 -11.10 -9.60
N SER A 174 9.89 -9.79 -9.67
CA SER A 174 9.03 -8.89 -10.41
C SER A 174 9.86 -7.72 -10.94
N GLU A 175 9.53 -7.24 -12.14
CA GLU A 175 10.06 -5.96 -12.63
C GLU A 175 9.49 -4.78 -11.82
N LYS A 176 8.28 -4.93 -11.29
CA LYS A 176 7.60 -3.95 -10.45
C LYS A 176 7.81 -4.30 -8.98
N LYS A 177 8.26 -3.33 -8.17
CA LYS A 177 8.36 -3.47 -6.71
C LYS A 177 6.99 -3.80 -6.10
N VAL A 178 6.94 -4.84 -5.28
CA VAL A 178 5.79 -5.14 -4.40
C VAL A 178 5.96 -4.35 -3.10
N TYR A 179 4.95 -3.57 -2.74
CA TYR A 179 4.90 -2.85 -1.48
C TYR A 179 4.22 -3.72 -0.41
N LEU A 180 4.72 -3.63 0.82
CA LEU A 180 4.12 -4.28 1.98
C LEU A 180 3.85 -3.20 3.03
N SER A 181 2.63 -3.17 3.55
CA SER A 181 2.20 -2.30 4.64
C SER A 181 1.51 -3.10 5.74
N ALA A 182 1.21 -2.46 6.86
CA ALA A 182 0.49 -3.08 7.95
C ALA A 182 -0.25 -2.05 8.80
N ALA A 183 -1.32 -2.50 9.46
CA ALA A 183 -2.16 -1.69 10.34
C ALA A 183 -2.18 -2.27 11.77
N PRO A 184 -1.09 -2.13 12.55
CA PRO A 184 -1.09 -2.49 13.96
C PRO A 184 -2.10 -1.65 14.76
N GLN A 185 -2.64 -2.25 15.83
CA GLN A 185 -3.42 -1.51 16.82
C GLN A 185 -2.49 -0.62 17.69
N CYS A 186 -3.05 0.30 18.48
CA CYS A 186 -2.21 1.21 19.28
C CYS A 186 -1.46 0.55 20.48
N PRO A 187 -2.04 -0.38 21.27
CA PRO A 187 -1.40 -0.85 22.51
C PRO A 187 -0.12 -1.68 22.30
N ILE A 188 0.97 -1.36 22.99
CA ILE A 188 2.23 -2.12 22.94
C ILE A 188 2.51 -2.79 24.30
N PRO A 189 2.76 -4.12 24.39
CA PRO A 189 2.55 -5.14 23.36
C PRO A 189 1.06 -5.53 23.28
N GLY A 190 0.50 -5.54 22.07
CA GLY A 190 -0.88 -5.96 21.78
C GLY A 190 -0.90 -7.29 21.01
N PHE A 191 -2.01 -8.02 21.07
CA PHE A 191 -2.20 -9.31 20.39
C PHE A 191 -2.05 -9.20 18.85
N SER A 192 -2.54 -8.10 18.27
CA SER A 192 -2.42 -7.70 16.86
C SER A 192 -1.19 -6.83 16.56
N ASN A 193 -0.27 -6.70 17.53
CA ASN A 193 0.97 -5.94 17.40
C ASN A 193 2.18 -6.84 17.56
N PRO A 194 2.45 -7.72 16.60
CA PRO A 194 3.50 -8.66 16.86
C PRO A 194 4.80 -7.94 16.48
N ASP A 195 5.81 -8.12 17.34
CA ASP A 195 7.19 -7.61 17.22
C ASP A 195 7.80 -7.78 15.81
N TRP A 196 7.20 -8.63 14.96
CA TRP A 196 7.58 -8.77 13.56
C TRP A 196 7.41 -7.52 12.70
N LEU A 197 6.45 -6.64 12.99
CA LEU A 197 6.30 -5.39 12.23
C LEU A 197 7.52 -4.49 12.37
N ILE A 198 8.07 -4.42 13.58
CA ILE A 198 9.29 -3.68 13.90
C ILE A 198 10.51 -4.35 13.23
N ARG A 199 10.52 -5.68 13.11
CA ARG A 199 11.66 -6.44 12.54
C ARG A 199 11.69 -6.48 11.01
N LEU A 200 10.54 -6.35 10.34
CA LEU A 200 10.47 -6.59 8.89
C LEU A 200 10.88 -5.41 8.00
N ARG A 201 11.20 -4.23 8.56
CA ARG A 201 11.51 -3.01 7.80
C ARG A 201 10.58 -2.87 6.56
N LEU A 202 9.28 -3.00 6.80
CA LEU A 202 8.28 -2.91 5.74
C LEU A 202 8.45 -1.56 5.03
N GLY A 203 8.46 -1.60 3.70
CA GLY A 203 8.78 -0.46 2.84
C GLY A 203 7.70 0.64 2.82
N ALA A 204 6.61 0.46 3.56
CA ALA A 204 5.60 1.45 3.87
C ALA A 204 4.93 1.06 5.19
N VAL A 205 5.44 1.57 6.31
CA VAL A 205 4.61 1.67 7.53
C VAL A 205 3.88 2.99 7.37
N LEU A 206 2.57 2.92 7.14
CA LEU A 206 1.69 4.10 7.06
C LEU A 206 1.39 4.64 8.46
#